data_AF-A0A8D8WF25-F1
#
_entry.id   AF-A0A8D8WF25-F1
#
_cell.length_a   1.000
_cell.length_b   1.000
_cell.length_c   1.000
_cell.angle_alpha   90.00
_cell.angle_beta   90.00
_cell.angle_gamma   90.00
#
_symmetry.space_group_name_H-M   'P 1'
#
loop_
_entity.id
_entity.type
_entity.pdbx_description
1 polymer ?
#
loop_
_entity_poly.entity_id
_entity_poly.type
_entity_poly.pdbx_seq_one_letter_code
_entity_poly.pdbx_strand_id
1 'polypeptide(L)'
;MGKPPSGTNAPRKEGRIKKGRHSMNPDRPTEGLKGVSRPRTKGTIKRLQMYRCFKAKRNSIGKIISPAPFQGWVPSGTRSRVEPNRKWFDNTRVISQNALQKFQEEFGKAIKNPYDVIMKPTICQLHF
;
A
#
# COMPACT_ATOMS: atom_id res chain seq x y z
N MET A 1 -33.89 -28.09 -13.90
CA MET A 1 -33.13 -26.89 -14.32
C MET A 1 -31.64 -27.23 -14.29
N GLY A 2 -31.02 -27.48 -15.44
CA GLY A 2 -29.64 -27.95 -15.53
C GLY A 2 -28.61 -26.84 -15.23
N LYS A 3 -27.54 -27.17 -14.50
CA LYS A 3 -26.38 -26.28 -14.33
C LYS A 3 -25.75 -26.01 -15.71
N PRO A 4 -25.42 -24.76 -16.05
CA PRO A 4 -24.69 -24.48 -17.29
C PRO A 4 -23.31 -25.15 -17.24
N PRO A 5 -22.81 -25.71 -18.35
CA PRO A 5 -21.51 -26.37 -18.39
C PRO A 5 -20.41 -25.38 -18.02
N SER A 6 -19.56 -25.76 -17.05
CA SER A 6 -18.35 -25.02 -16.73
C SER A 6 -17.38 -25.18 -17.90
N GLY A 7 -17.30 -24.18 -18.77
CA GLY A 7 -16.42 -24.22 -19.94
C GLY A 7 -14.97 -24.53 -19.57
N THR A 8 -14.30 -25.31 -20.42
CA THR A 8 -12.88 -25.74 -20.37
C THR A 8 -11.88 -24.59 -20.61
N ASN A 9 -12.25 -23.36 -20.28
CA ASN A 9 -11.40 -22.20 -20.53
C ASN A 9 -10.31 -22.12 -19.47
N ALA A 10 -9.07 -21.96 -19.92
CA ALA A 10 -7.92 -21.74 -19.05
C ALA A 10 -8.22 -20.61 -18.03
N PRO A 11 -7.76 -20.76 -16.77
CA PRO A 11 -7.97 -19.73 -15.77
C PRO A 11 -7.43 -18.39 -16.28
N ARG A 12 -8.19 -17.32 -16.04
CA ARG A 12 -7.88 -15.99 -16.56
C ARG A 12 -6.49 -15.56 -16.08
N LYS A 13 -5.54 -15.42 -17.00
CA LYS A 13 -4.17 -14.97 -16.69
C LYS A 13 -4.20 -13.66 -15.89
N GLU A 14 -3.49 -13.64 -14.77
CA GLU A 14 -3.32 -12.46 -13.93
C GLU A 14 -2.62 -11.35 -14.73
N GLY A 15 -3.01 -10.09 -14.52
CA GLY A 15 -2.45 -8.93 -15.22
C GLY A 15 -3.14 -8.51 -16.53
N ARG A 16 -4.11 -9.25 -17.07
CA ARG A 16 -4.86 -8.82 -18.27
C ARG A 16 -5.87 -7.71 -17.95
N ILE A 17 -5.85 -6.62 -18.74
CA ILE A 17 -6.84 -5.53 -18.68
C ILE A 17 -8.26 -6.09 -18.78
N LYS A 18 -9.11 -5.75 -17.80
CA LYS A 18 -10.51 -6.16 -17.79
C LYS A 18 -11.32 -5.23 -18.70
N LYS A 19 -11.80 -5.73 -19.83
CA LYS A 19 -12.61 -4.97 -20.80
C LYS A 19 -14.07 -4.70 -20.37
N GLY A 20 -14.49 -5.19 -19.20
CA GLY A 20 -15.89 -5.08 -18.75
C GLY A 20 -16.27 -3.65 -18.34
N ARG A 21 -17.50 -3.21 -18.62
CA ARG A 21 -17.96 -1.83 -18.34
C ARG A 21 -18.58 -1.61 -16.95
N HIS A 22 -18.54 -2.62 -16.06
CA HIS A 22 -19.23 -2.55 -14.76
C HIS A 22 -18.63 -1.52 -13.80
N SER A 23 -19.45 -0.96 -12.89
CA SER A 23 -19.05 0.12 -11.96
C SER A 23 -17.89 -0.18 -11.01
N MET A 24 -17.63 -1.46 -10.76
CA MET A 24 -16.53 -1.93 -9.90
C MET A 24 -15.25 -2.27 -10.68
N ASN A 25 -15.13 -1.96 -11.97
CA ASN A 25 -13.96 -2.34 -12.76
C ASN A 25 -12.97 -1.16 -12.79
N PRO A 26 -11.75 -1.31 -12.23
CA PRO A 26 -10.75 -0.25 -12.25
C PRO A 26 -10.31 0.16 -13.67
N ASP A 27 -10.47 -0.72 -14.66
CA ASP A 27 -10.02 -0.50 -16.04
C ASP A 27 -11.16 -0.23 -17.03
N ARG A 28 -12.36 0.14 -16.55
CA ARG A 28 -13.48 0.52 -17.44
C ARG A 28 -13.23 1.89 -18.09
N PRO A 29 -13.69 2.12 -19.32
CA PRO A 29 -13.72 3.47 -19.90
C PRO A 29 -14.67 4.37 -19.10
N THR A 30 -14.27 5.62 -18.92
CA THR A 30 -15.05 6.66 -18.22
C THR A 30 -16.03 7.38 -19.17
N GLU A 31 -15.78 7.28 -20.47
CA GLU A 31 -16.59 7.87 -21.53
C GLU A 31 -17.72 6.93 -21.96
N GLY A 32 -18.87 7.49 -22.35
CA GLY A 32 -20.00 6.71 -22.88
C GLY A 32 -20.70 5.80 -21.86
N LEU A 33 -20.59 6.11 -20.56
CA LEU A 33 -21.28 5.39 -19.49
C LEU A 33 -22.76 5.84 -19.41
N LYS A 34 -23.66 4.98 -19.87
CA LYS A 34 -25.11 5.24 -19.80
C LYS A 34 -25.58 5.39 -18.34
N GLY A 35 -26.23 6.51 -18.03
CA GLY A 35 -26.88 6.75 -16.74
C GLY A 35 -25.96 7.07 -15.56
N VAL A 36 -24.70 7.45 -15.80
CA VAL A 36 -23.76 7.83 -14.73
C VAL A 36 -23.15 9.19 -15.03
N SER A 37 -23.58 10.23 -14.31
CA SER A 37 -23.05 11.60 -14.45
C SER A 37 -21.63 11.74 -13.90
N ARG A 38 -21.33 11.09 -12.76
CA ARG A 38 -20.04 11.16 -12.08
C ARG A 38 -19.49 9.75 -11.84
N PRO A 39 -18.77 9.16 -12.81
CA PRO A 39 -18.18 7.85 -12.64
C PRO A 39 -17.11 7.83 -11.56
N ARG A 40 -17.07 6.75 -10.77
CA ARG A 40 -16.01 6.55 -9.78
C ARG A 40 -14.65 6.47 -10.45
N THR A 41 -13.66 7.17 -9.87
CA THR A 41 -12.26 7.10 -10.30
C THR A 41 -11.65 5.73 -10.01
N LYS A 42 -10.58 5.37 -10.74
CA LYS A 42 -9.84 4.11 -10.55
C LYS A 42 -9.39 3.91 -9.09
N GLY A 43 -8.93 4.96 -8.43
CA GLY A 43 -8.53 4.94 -7.01
C GLY A 43 -9.71 4.63 -6.08
N THR A 44 -10.85 5.29 -6.31
CA THR A 44 -12.08 5.04 -5.53
C THR A 44 -12.55 3.59 -5.69
N ILE A 45 -12.52 3.05 -6.90
CA ILE A 45 -12.91 1.66 -7.16
C ILE A 45 -12.00 0.69 -6.41
N LYS A 46 -10.67 0.88 -6.45
CA LYS A 46 -9.71 0.04 -5.71
C LYS A 46 -9.95 0.12 -4.19
N ARG A 47 -10.21 1.31 -3.65
CA ARG A 47 -10.55 1.50 -2.22
C ARG A 47 -11.83 0.76 -1.84
N LEU A 48 -12.89 0.85 -2.64
CA LEU A 48 -14.14 0.12 -2.38
C LEU A 48 -13.96 -1.39 -2.50
N GLN A 49 -13.15 -1.85 -3.44
CA GLN A 49 -12.78 -3.26 -3.54
C GLN A 49 -12.00 -3.73 -2.30
N MET A 50 -11.16 -2.89 -1.71
CA MET A 50 -10.45 -3.21 -0.47
C MET A 50 -11.44 -3.50 0.67
N TYR A 51 -12.49 -2.69 0.87
CA TYR A 51 -13.52 -2.98 1.88
C TYR A 51 -14.35 -4.24 1.56
N ARG A 52 -14.62 -4.52 0.28
CA ARG A 52 -15.48 -5.64 -0.13
C ARG A 52 -14.75 -6.99 -0.23
N CYS A 53 -13.49 -6.97 -0.65
CA CYS A 53 -12.74 -8.16 -1.09
C CYS A 53 -11.60 -8.55 -0.15
N PHE A 54 -11.67 -8.16 1.12
CA PHE A 54 -10.74 -8.57 2.18
C PHE A 54 -10.99 -10.00 2.69
N LYS A 55 -11.32 -10.94 1.79
CA LYS A 55 -11.64 -12.33 2.12
C LYS A 55 -11.03 -13.28 1.08
N ALA A 56 -10.62 -14.45 1.53
CA ALA A 56 -10.10 -15.51 0.65
C ALA A 56 -11.20 -15.97 -0.33
N LYS A 57 -10.81 -16.22 -1.59
CA LYS A 57 -11.71 -16.80 -2.60
C LYS A 57 -11.61 -18.31 -2.54
N ARG A 58 -12.75 -18.99 -2.48
CA ARG A 58 -12.85 -20.46 -2.36
C ARG A 58 -13.55 -21.07 -3.56
N ASN A 59 -13.23 -22.33 -3.85
CA ASN A 59 -14.01 -23.14 -4.79
C ASN A 59 -15.31 -23.63 -4.11
N SER A 60 -16.18 -24.30 -4.86
CA SER A 60 -17.44 -24.86 -4.33
C SER A 60 -17.24 -25.91 -3.23
N ILE A 61 -16.07 -26.56 -3.20
CA ILE A 61 -15.68 -27.57 -2.20
C ILE A 61 -15.13 -26.90 -0.91
N GLY A 62 -14.88 -25.59 -0.93
CA GLY A 62 -14.34 -24.83 0.21
C GLY A 62 -12.81 -24.69 0.23
N LYS A 63 -12.08 -25.26 -0.75
CA LYS A 63 -10.63 -25.06 -0.90
C LYS A 63 -10.33 -23.63 -1.35
N ILE A 64 -9.30 -23.01 -0.76
CA ILE A 64 -8.88 -21.65 -1.08
C ILE A 64 -8.17 -21.64 -2.45
N ILE A 65 -8.70 -20.85 -3.38
CA ILE A 65 -8.09 -20.62 -4.71
C ILE A 65 -7.13 -19.43 -4.64
N SER A 66 -7.54 -18.36 -3.96
CA SER A 66 -6.74 -17.16 -3.75
C SER A 66 -6.82 -16.77 -2.28
N PRO A 67 -5.68 -16.64 -1.58
CA PRO A 67 -5.68 -16.19 -0.20
C PRO A 67 -6.24 -14.77 -0.08
N ALA A 68 -6.64 -14.40 1.13
CA ALA A 68 -6.98 -13.00 1.41
C ALA A 68 -5.72 -12.12 1.27
N PRO A 69 -5.89 -10.80 1.04
CA PRO A 69 -4.76 -9.88 1.06
C PRO A 69 -3.93 -10.03 2.34
N PHE A 70 -2.59 -10.02 2.20
CA PHE A 70 -1.62 -10.20 3.29
C PHE A 70 -1.63 -11.55 4.02
N GLN A 71 -2.42 -12.52 3.54
CA GLN A 71 -2.44 -13.91 4.04
C GLN A 71 -1.83 -14.88 3.02
N GLY A 72 -0.85 -14.41 2.25
CA GLY A 72 -0.11 -15.25 1.31
C GLY A 72 0.66 -16.35 2.04
N TRP A 73 0.93 -17.44 1.33
CA TRP A 73 1.75 -18.52 1.86
C TRP A 73 3.19 -18.37 1.41
N VAL A 74 4.09 -18.70 2.32
CA VAL A 74 5.51 -18.76 2.06
C VAL A 74 5.90 -20.24 1.99
N PRO A 75 6.80 -20.67 1.08
CA PRO A 75 7.25 -22.05 1.04
C PRO A 75 7.81 -22.51 2.38
N SER A 76 7.50 -23.75 2.77
CA SER A 76 8.05 -24.35 3.99
C SER A 76 9.58 -24.32 3.95
N GLY A 77 10.21 -23.88 5.04
CA GLY A 77 11.66 -23.71 5.13
C GLY A 77 12.20 -22.35 4.68
N THR A 78 11.33 -21.41 4.27
CA THR A 78 11.76 -20.03 4.02
C THR A 78 12.25 -19.40 5.32
N ARG A 79 13.55 -19.06 5.35
CA ARG A 79 14.20 -18.44 6.49
C ARG A 79 14.66 -17.04 6.10
N SER A 80 14.19 -16.04 6.82
CA SER A 80 14.72 -14.68 6.72
C SER A 80 16.07 -14.62 7.42
N ARG A 81 17.13 -14.32 6.67
CA ARG A 81 18.47 -14.04 7.20
C ARG A 81 18.87 -12.62 6.81
N VAL A 82 19.66 -11.98 7.67
CA VAL A 82 20.29 -10.69 7.37
C VAL A 82 21.67 -10.97 6.80
N GLU A 83 21.95 -10.43 5.63
CA GLU A 83 23.27 -10.54 5.02
C GLU A 83 24.29 -9.72 5.83
N PRO A 84 25.46 -10.29 6.18
CA PRO A 84 26.53 -9.52 6.80
C PRO A 84 27.04 -8.47 5.82
N ASN A 85 27.00 -7.20 6.22
CA ASN A 85 27.42 -6.07 5.40
C ASN A 85 28.19 -5.04 6.24
N ARG A 86 29.27 -4.48 5.70
CA ARG A 86 30.06 -3.45 6.39
C ARG A 86 29.25 -2.18 6.67
N LYS A 87 28.30 -1.87 5.79
CA LYS A 87 27.42 -0.69 5.88
C LYS A 87 26.54 -0.67 7.14
N TRP A 88 26.32 -1.82 7.79
CA TRP A 88 25.60 -1.87 9.06
C TRP A 88 26.32 -1.10 10.17
N PHE A 89 27.63 -0.96 10.06
CA PHE A 89 28.49 -0.36 11.06
C PHE A 89 29.00 1.03 10.67
N ASP A 90 28.67 1.51 9.47
CA ASP A 90 29.00 2.87 9.04
C ASP A 90 28.05 3.88 9.71
N ASN A 91 28.56 5.07 10.01
CA ASN A 91 27.76 6.15 10.59
C ASN A 91 26.67 6.60 9.60
N THR A 92 25.39 6.33 9.92
CA THR A 92 24.25 6.63 9.03
C THR A 92 23.73 8.06 9.13
N ARG A 93 23.97 8.74 10.25
CA ARG A 93 23.53 10.12 10.52
C ARG A 93 24.67 10.87 11.18
N VAL A 94 25.28 11.78 10.45
CA VAL A 94 26.37 12.65 10.93
C VAL A 94 25.95 14.09 10.72
N ILE A 95 26.17 14.93 11.72
CA ILE A 95 25.92 16.36 11.67
C ILE A 95 27.24 17.09 11.98
N SER A 96 27.52 18.17 11.27
CA SER A 96 28.68 19.02 11.58
C SER A 96 28.39 19.86 12.83
N GLN A 97 29.43 20.18 13.59
CA GLN A 97 29.29 20.96 14.83
C GLN A 97 28.60 22.32 14.59
N ASN A 98 28.97 23.03 13.52
CA ASN A 98 28.39 24.32 13.17
C ASN A 98 26.88 24.22 12.87
N ALA A 99 26.46 23.15 12.17
CA ALA A 99 25.05 22.93 11.87
C ALA A 99 24.25 22.56 13.13
N LEU A 100 24.86 21.79 14.04
CA LEU A 100 24.25 21.44 15.33
C LEU A 100 24.03 22.67 16.21
N GLN A 101 25.04 23.55 16.30
CA GLN A 101 24.93 24.78 17.09
C GLN A 101 23.88 25.73 16.52
N LYS A 102 23.89 25.96 15.19
CA LYS A 102 22.86 26.76 14.52
C LYS A 102 21.46 26.20 14.74
N PHE A 103 21.30 24.87 14.70
CA PHE A 103 20.02 24.23 14.96
C PHE A 103 19.55 24.48 16.39
N GLN A 104 20.43 24.34 17.40
CA GLN A 104 20.09 24.60 18.80
C GLN A 104 19.65 26.06 19.03
N GLU A 105 20.33 27.02 18.40
CA GLU A 105 20.00 28.45 18.51
C GLU A 105 18.61 28.77 17.93
N GLU A 106 18.33 28.33 16.71
CA GLU A 106 17.05 28.57 16.05
C GLU A 106 15.90 27.83 16.74
N PHE A 107 16.15 26.60 17.20
CA PHE A 107 15.15 25.83 17.94
C PHE A 107 14.83 26.47 19.30
N GLY A 108 15.84 26.97 20.00
CA GLY A 108 15.67 27.72 21.24
C GLY A 108 14.86 29.01 21.05
N LYS A 109 15.03 29.72 19.92
CA LYS A 109 14.21 30.90 19.57
C LYS A 109 12.76 30.52 19.32
N ALA A 110 12.53 29.47 18.53
CA ALA A 110 11.18 28.99 18.19
C ALA A 110 10.40 28.51 19.43
N ILE A 111 11.06 27.83 20.39
CA ILE A 111 10.41 27.41 21.65
C ILE A 111 10.03 28.61 22.52
N LYS A 112 10.88 29.64 22.57
CA LYS A 112 10.64 30.83 23.41
C LYS A 112 9.46 31.67 22.91
N ASN A 113 9.09 31.56 21.63
CA ASN A 113 7.95 32.28 21.08
C ASN A 113 6.65 31.47 21.29
N PRO A 114 5.70 31.92 22.14
CA PRO A 114 4.47 31.17 22.42
C PRO A 114 3.49 31.11 21.23
N TYR A 115 3.71 31.89 20.18
CA TYR A 115 2.83 31.93 18.99
C TYR A 115 3.29 31.01 17.86
N ASP A 116 4.52 30.47 17.94
CA ASP A 116 5.07 29.61 16.90
C ASP A 116 4.82 28.13 17.24
N VAL A 117 4.41 27.34 16.23
CA VAL A 117 4.12 25.91 16.40
C VAL A 117 4.98 25.09 15.44
N ILE A 118 5.67 24.08 15.98
CA ILE A 118 6.46 23.14 15.19
C ILE A 118 5.53 22.12 14.53
N MET A 119 5.42 22.17 13.19
CA MET A 119 4.53 21.24 12.45
C MET A 119 5.14 19.84 12.26
N LYS A 120 6.46 19.76 12.09
CA LYS A 120 7.20 18.50 11.88
C LYS A 120 8.49 18.54 12.69
N PRO A 121 8.60 17.76 13.79
CA PRO A 121 9.86 17.68 14.53
C PRO A 121 10.92 16.99 13.66
N THR A 122 12.12 17.55 13.63
CA THR A 122 13.29 16.87 13.04
C THR A 122 13.78 15.78 13.98
N ILE A 123 14.30 14.69 13.39
CA ILE A 123 14.84 13.52 14.14
C ILE A 123 16.26 13.82 14.66
N CYS A 124 16.66 15.08 14.75
CA CYS A 124 17.91 15.45 15.41
C CYS A 124 17.75 15.03 16.88
N GLN A 125 18.49 13.99 17.28
CA GLN A 125 18.40 13.45 18.63
C GLN A 125 19.01 14.46 19.61
N LEU A 126 18.18 15.39 20.08
CA LEU A 126 18.41 16.07 21.33
C LEU A 126 18.06 15.05 22.41
N HIS A 127 19.06 14.30 22.89
CA HIS A 127 18.92 13.60 24.16
C HIS A 127 18.92 14.70 25.23
N PHE A 128 17.74 14.93 25.81
CA PHE A 128 17.55 15.77 27.00
C PHE A 128 17.82 14.96 28.25
#